data_AF-A0A7J3I9Z2-F1
#
_entry.id   AF-A0A7J3I9Z2-F1
#
_cell.length_a   1.000
_cell.length_b   1.000
_cell.length_c   1.000
_cell.angle_alpha   90.00
_cell.angle_beta   90.00
_cell.angle_gamma   90.00
#
_symmetry.space_group_name_H-M   'P 1'
#
loop_
_entity.id
_entity.type
_entity.pdbx_description
1 polymer ?
#
loop_
_entity_poly.entity_id
_entity_poly.type
_entity_poly.pdbx_seq_one_letter_code
_entity_poly.pdbx_strand_id
1 'polypeptide(L)'
;MKIEIAVCGVGGQGVVTMSAVIGEICVRRGLNVVAAETHGMAQRMGSVEVFVRIGDVEAPLISPASADYVVALEMVEALRGVRYLKRCGWILVSNIYIPPPGSDRVPSRRQVIELLSKLPIKMIVIDVEEIINRLEDPRVVNMAMLGALLSFKDISKILPIDVAEDVVQGMLGSVNREALAMGYRQALEKMNNGNGIYVSNVCTYSTAPSSNQG
;
A
#
# COMPACT_ATOMS: atom_id res chain seq x y z
N MET A 1 -6.39 18.25 7.54
CA MET A 1 -5.38 17.18 7.39
C MET A 1 -5.81 16.30 6.24
N LYS A 2 -4.88 15.84 5.39
CA LYS A 2 -5.18 15.03 4.21
C LYS A 2 -4.14 13.91 4.09
N ILE A 3 -4.60 12.68 3.84
CA ILE A 3 -3.75 11.54 3.45
C ILE A 3 -4.28 10.96 2.14
N GLU A 4 -3.39 10.74 1.18
CA GLU A 4 -3.69 10.21 -0.15
C GLU A 4 -2.98 8.87 -0.36
N ILE A 5 -3.76 7.82 -0.60
CA ILE A 5 -3.28 6.45 -0.80
C ILE A 5 -3.73 5.99 -2.18
N ALA A 6 -2.79 5.50 -2.98
CA ALA A 6 -3.10 4.74 -4.19
C ALA A 6 -2.84 3.25 -3.94
N VAL A 7 -3.85 2.42 -4.20
CA VAL A 7 -3.73 0.96 -4.11
C VAL A 7 -3.76 0.41 -5.54
N CYS A 8 -2.79 -0.43 -5.87
CA CYS A 8 -2.69 -1.06 -7.18
C CYS A 8 -2.47 -2.58 -7.06
N GLY A 9 -2.96 -3.33 -8.02
CA GLY A 9 -2.88 -4.79 -8.01
C GLY A 9 -3.50 -5.40 -9.25
N VAL A 10 -3.46 -6.72 -9.32
CA VAL A 10 -4.08 -7.51 -10.38
C VAL A 10 -5.52 -7.84 -9.98
N GLY A 11 -6.43 -7.85 -10.96
CA GLY A 11 -7.84 -8.20 -10.76
C GLY A 11 -8.00 -9.54 -10.01
N GLY A 12 -8.73 -9.50 -8.89
CA GLY A 12 -8.92 -10.63 -7.98
C GLY A 12 -8.11 -10.55 -6.69
N GLN A 13 -7.11 -9.67 -6.57
CA GLN A 13 -6.32 -9.51 -5.34
C GLN A 13 -7.01 -8.68 -4.23
N GLY A 14 -8.23 -8.18 -4.47
CA GLY A 14 -9.00 -7.47 -3.44
C GLY A 14 -8.60 -6.01 -3.22
N VAL A 15 -8.15 -5.31 -4.26
CA VAL A 15 -7.85 -3.85 -4.25
C VAL A 15 -9.06 -3.04 -3.77
N VAL A 16 -10.24 -3.30 -4.33
CA VAL A 16 -11.51 -2.63 -3.95
C VAL A 16 -11.90 -3.00 -2.51
N THR A 17 -11.72 -4.27 -2.12
CA THR A 17 -11.99 -4.72 -0.75
C THR A 17 -11.11 -4.00 0.28
N MET A 18 -9.82 -3.79 -0.03
CA MET A 18 -8.92 -3.02 0.83
C MET A 18 -9.41 -1.59 1.02
N SER A 19 -9.83 -0.94 -0.08
CA SER A 19 -10.41 0.40 -0.03
C SER A 19 -11.68 0.45 0.81
N ALA A 20 -12.56 -0.55 0.69
CA ALA A 20 -13.78 -0.63 1.48
C ALA A 20 -13.50 -0.78 2.98
N VAL A 21 -12.52 -1.60 3.36
CA VAL A 21 -12.08 -1.75 4.76
C VAL A 21 -11.52 -0.43 5.29
N ILE A 22 -10.66 0.27 4.52
CA ILE A 22 -10.16 1.60 4.93
C ILE A 22 -11.32 2.58 5.12
N GLY A 23 -12.30 2.56 4.22
CA GLY A 23 -13.51 3.38 4.31
C GLY A 23 -14.30 3.13 5.59
N GLU A 24 -14.55 1.86 5.91
CA GLU A 24 -15.25 1.46 7.14
C GLU A 24 -14.48 1.87 8.41
N ILE A 25 -13.15 1.72 8.42
CA ILE A 25 -12.31 2.23 9.53
C ILE A 25 -12.49 3.75 9.67
N CYS A 26 -12.46 4.50 8.57
CA CYS A 26 -12.66 5.96 8.60
C CYS A 26 -14.04 6.34 9.14
N VAL A 27 -15.10 5.65 8.71
CA VAL A 27 -16.47 5.87 9.20
C VAL A 27 -16.56 5.68 10.70
N ARG A 28 -15.99 4.58 11.24
CA ARG A 28 -15.93 4.34 12.69
C ARG A 28 -15.13 5.39 13.47
N ARG A 29 -14.15 6.00 12.81
CA ARG A 29 -13.31 7.07 13.38
C ARG A 29 -13.92 8.46 13.19
N GLY A 30 -15.08 8.59 12.56
CA GLY A 30 -15.70 9.88 12.24
C GLY A 30 -14.87 10.71 11.26
N LEU A 31 -14.06 10.07 10.42
CA LEU A 31 -13.22 10.71 9.43
C LEU A 31 -13.91 10.73 8.06
N ASN A 32 -13.83 11.86 7.38
CA ASN A 32 -14.23 11.95 5.98
C ASN A 32 -13.28 11.13 5.11
N VAL A 33 -13.83 10.38 4.16
CA VAL A 33 -13.10 9.51 3.25
C VAL A 33 -13.79 9.49 1.89
N VAL A 34 -13.00 9.59 0.84
CA VAL A 34 -13.48 9.50 -0.54
C VAL A 34 -12.61 8.49 -1.28
N ALA A 35 -13.23 7.57 -2.02
CA ALA A 35 -12.53 6.59 -2.84
C ALA A 35 -13.06 6.56 -4.28
N ALA A 36 -12.17 6.30 -5.24
CA ALA A 36 -12.55 5.96 -6.62
C ALA A 36 -11.70 4.84 -7.19
N GLU A 37 -12.35 3.98 -7.95
CA GLU A 37 -11.74 3.05 -8.88
C GLU A 37 -11.60 3.76 -10.24
N THR A 38 -10.39 3.80 -10.81
CA THR A 38 -10.14 4.50 -12.08
C THR A 38 -10.24 3.61 -13.31
N HIS A 39 -10.19 2.30 -13.14
CA HIS A 39 -10.24 1.34 -14.23
C HIS A 39 -11.46 0.44 -14.05
N GLY A 40 -12.53 0.74 -14.80
CA GLY A 40 -13.79 0.01 -14.70
C GLY A 40 -13.60 -1.48 -14.91
N MET A 41 -14.00 -2.29 -13.91
CA MET A 41 -14.17 -3.74 -13.98
C MET A 41 -13.09 -4.45 -14.81
N ALA A 42 -11.81 -4.26 -14.48
CA ALA A 42 -10.76 -5.07 -15.07
C ALA A 42 -11.14 -6.55 -14.87
N GLN A 43 -11.49 -7.22 -15.98
CA GLN A 43 -11.71 -8.65 -16.00
C GLN A 43 -10.44 -9.35 -15.51
N ARG A 44 -10.60 -10.56 -14.95
CA ARG A 44 -9.52 -11.38 -14.35
C ARG A 44 -8.17 -11.18 -15.06
N MET A 45 -7.10 -10.93 -14.28
CA MET A 45 -5.72 -10.65 -14.73
C MET A 45 -5.41 -9.23 -15.27
N GLY A 46 -6.35 -8.29 -15.28
CA GLY A 46 -6.06 -6.88 -15.59
C GLY A 46 -5.47 -6.08 -14.41
N SER A 47 -4.84 -4.93 -14.72
CA SER A 47 -4.38 -3.96 -13.72
C SER A 47 -5.58 -3.21 -13.12
N VAL A 48 -5.59 -3.06 -11.80
CA VAL A 48 -6.64 -2.38 -11.03
C VAL A 48 -5.98 -1.32 -10.16
N GLU A 49 -6.53 -0.11 -10.19
CA GLU A 49 -6.08 1.02 -9.38
C GLU A 49 -7.28 1.61 -8.64
N VAL A 50 -7.14 1.78 -7.32
CA VAL A 50 -8.12 2.46 -6.46
C VAL A 50 -7.41 3.55 -5.67
N PHE A 51 -8.03 4.71 -5.59
CA PHE A 51 -7.56 5.84 -4.80
C PHE A 51 -8.39 5.98 -3.54
N VAL A 52 -7.73 6.21 -2.40
CA VAL A 52 -8.37 6.47 -1.12
C VAL A 52 -7.80 7.76 -0.56
N ARG A 53 -8.67 8.74 -0.31
CA ARG A 53 -8.31 10.04 0.24
C ARG A 53 -9.03 10.23 1.56
N ILE A 54 -8.31 10.60 2.62
CA ILE A 54 -8.83 10.67 3.99
C ILE A 54 -8.62 12.08 4.54
N GLY A 55 -9.62 12.61 5.24
CA GLY A 55 -9.61 13.90 5.91
C GLY A 55 -10.31 15.00 5.11
N ASP A 56 -9.63 16.13 4.94
CA ASP A 56 -10.19 17.31 4.28
C ASP A 56 -10.15 17.16 2.75
N VAL A 57 -11.11 16.41 2.19
CA VAL A 57 -11.14 15.98 0.78
C VAL A 57 -12.56 15.97 0.22
N GLU A 58 -12.72 16.44 -1.02
CA GLU A 58 -14.03 16.56 -1.69
C GLU A 58 -14.13 15.80 -3.02
N ALA A 59 -12.99 15.49 -3.65
CA ALA A 59 -12.93 14.81 -4.95
C ALA A 59 -12.22 13.46 -4.83
N PRO A 60 -12.57 12.46 -5.65
CA PRO A 60 -12.01 11.13 -5.49
C PRO A 60 -10.68 10.90 -6.22
N LEU A 61 -10.37 11.72 -7.23
CA LEU A 61 -9.18 11.52 -8.08
C LEU A 61 -7.91 12.01 -7.38
N ILE A 62 -6.86 11.18 -7.43
CA ILE A 62 -5.49 11.53 -7.04
C ILE A 62 -4.77 12.05 -8.27
N SER A 63 -4.04 13.16 -8.10
CA SER A 63 -3.19 13.69 -9.17
C SER A 63 -1.90 12.86 -9.26
N PRO A 64 -1.29 12.72 -10.46
CA PRO A 64 0.05 12.15 -10.56
C PRO A 64 1.02 12.82 -9.59
N ALA A 65 1.90 12.02 -8.99
CA ALA A 65 2.88 12.45 -7.99
C ALA A 65 2.31 13.18 -6.75
N SER A 66 1.08 12.89 -6.32
CA SER A 66 0.49 13.50 -5.11
C SER A 66 0.27 12.54 -3.94
N ALA A 67 0.20 11.23 -4.17
CA ALA A 67 -0.08 10.24 -3.13
C ALA A 67 1.04 10.18 -2.08
N ASP A 68 0.67 10.17 -0.80
CA ASP A 68 1.57 9.93 0.33
C ASP A 68 2.08 8.49 0.33
N TYR A 69 1.18 7.56 0.00
CA TYR A 69 1.40 6.12 -0.02
C TYR A 69 0.96 5.51 -1.34
N VAL A 70 1.76 4.59 -1.86
CA VAL A 70 1.34 3.60 -2.85
C VAL A 70 1.40 2.22 -2.19
N VAL A 71 0.32 1.45 -2.28
CA VAL A 71 0.28 0.06 -1.84
C VAL A 71 0.12 -0.83 -3.08
N ALA A 72 1.15 -1.61 -3.38
CA ALA A 72 1.17 -2.52 -4.52
C ALA A 72 1.01 -3.97 -4.06
N LEU A 73 -0.12 -4.58 -4.43
CA LEU A 73 -0.46 -5.98 -4.15
C LEU A 73 0.27 -6.97 -5.10
N GLU A 74 1.04 -6.47 -6.06
CA GLU A 74 1.85 -7.26 -6.99
C GLU A 74 3.06 -6.41 -7.46
N MET A 75 4.20 -7.06 -7.71
CA MET A 75 5.47 -6.39 -8.00
C MET A 75 5.49 -5.59 -9.32
N VAL A 76 4.95 -6.11 -10.42
CA VAL A 76 4.86 -5.39 -11.69
C VAL A 76 3.89 -4.22 -11.57
N GLU A 77 2.81 -4.36 -10.81
CA GLU A 77 1.88 -3.26 -10.51
C GLU A 77 2.55 -2.14 -9.72
N ALA A 78 3.56 -2.42 -8.89
CA ALA A 78 4.33 -1.38 -8.21
C ALA A 78 5.01 -0.41 -9.19
N LEU A 79 5.51 -0.91 -10.34
CA LEU A 79 6.09 -0.07 -11.40
C LEU A 79 5.04 0.82 -12.08
N ARG A 80 3.77 0.39 -12.12
CA ARG A 80 2.66 1.19 -12.64
C ARG A 80 2.19 2.21 -11.61
N GLY A 81 1.99 1.78 -10.36
CA GLY A 81 1.46 2.61 -9.28
C GLY A 81 2.40 3.73 -8.84
N VAL A 82 3.72 3.56 -8.97
CA VAL A 82 4.71 4.57 -8.53
C VAL A 82 4.52 5.95 -9.18
N ARG A 83 3.85 6.03 -10.33
CA ARG A 83 3.52 7.32 -11.00
C ARG A 83 2.64 8.25 -10.15
N TYR A 84 1.87 7.70 -9.22
CA TYR A 84 1.03 8.48 -8.31
C TYR A 84 1.78 8.94 -7.07
N LEU A 85 2.91 8.31 -6.75
CA LEU A 85 3.63 8.58 -5.52
C LEU A 85 4.32 9.94 -5.58
N LYS A 86 4.09 10.76 -4.56
CA LYS A 86 4.83 12.02 -4.41
C LYS A 86 6.31 11.76 -4.15
N ARG A 87 7.15 12.76 -4.42
CA ARG A 87 8.56 12.72 -4.06
C ARG A 87 8.71 12.44 -2.55
N CYS A 88 9.54 11.46 -2.23
CA CYS A 88 9.78 10.98 -0.86
C CYS A 88 8.56 10.43 -0.11
N GLY A 89 7.48 10.10 -0.83
CA GLY A 89 6.41 9.22 -0.35
C GLY A 89 6.86 7.77 -0.21
N TRP A 90 6.00 6.95 0.37
CA TRP A 90 6.25 5.53 0.60
C TRP A 90 5.52 4.63 -0.40
N ILE A 91 6.24 3.72 -1.04
CA ILE A 91 5.66 2.58 -1.75
C ILE A 91 5.85 1.30 -0.94
N LEU A 92 4.75 0.62 -0.64
CA LEU A 92 4.73 -0.71 -0.05
C LEU A 92 4.55 -1.72 -1.19
N VAL A 93 5.46 -2.67 -1.32
CA VAL A 93 5.45 -3.66 -2.40
C VAL A 93 5.32 -5.04 -1.80
N SER A 94 4.23 -5.75 -2.13
CA SER A 94 4.18 -7.19 -1.84
C SER A 94 5.19 -7.92 -2.73
N ASN A 95 5.80 -8.99 -2.23
CA ASN A 95 6.66 -9.85 -3.04
C ASN A 95 5.88 -10.78 -4.00
N ILE A 96 4.55 -10.67 -4.10
CA ILE A 96 3.75 -11.43 -5.06
C ILE A 96 4.15 -11.03 -6.48
N TYR A 97 4.48 -12.03 -7.30
CA TYR A 97 4.90 -11.82 -8.68
C TYR A 97 4.03 -12.64 -9.64
N ILE A 98 3.23 -11.93 -10.44
CA ILE A 98 2.32 -12.52 -11.41
C ILE A 98 2.68 -11.92 -12.78
N PRO A 99 3.48 -12.61 -13.61
CA PRO A 99 3.85 -12.08 -14.91
C PRO A 99 2.60 -11.93 -15.81
N PRO A 100 2.42 -10.78 -16.49
CA PRO A 100 1.33 -10.60 -17.43
C PRO A 100 1.34 -11.68 -18.53
N PRO A 101 0.19 -12.29 -18.86
CA PRO A 101 0.13 -13.30 -19.91
C PRO A 101 0.54 -12.71 -21.26
N GLY A 102 1.31 -13.46 -22.04
CA GLY A 102 1.73 -13.06 -23.40
C GLY A 102 2.77 -11.95 -23.48
N SER A 103 3.45 -11.61 -22.38
CA SER A 103 4.57 -10.67 -22.38
C SER A 103 5.90 -11.40 -22.27
N ASP A 104 6.71 -11.34 -23.34
CA ASP A 104 8.05 -11.94 -23.36
C ASP A 104 9.09 -11.11 -22.59
N ARG A 105 8.74 -9.88 -22.18
CA ARG A 105 9.65 -8.92 -21.54
C ARG A 105 9.02 -8.34 -20.27
N VAL A 106 8.86 -9.18 -19.26
CA VAL A 106 8.43 -8.77 -17.92
C VAL A 106 9.68 -8.61 -17.02
N PRO A 107 9.86 -7.47 -16.34
CA PRO A 107 10.95 -7.30 -15.38
C PRO A 107 10.86 -8.36 -14.27
N SER A 108 11.96 -9.06 -14.00
CA SER A 108 12.06 -9.96 -12.84
C SER A 108 11.86 -9.21 -11.52
N ARG A 109 11.56 -9.93 -10.44
CA ARG A 109 11.45 -9.37 -9.07
C ARG A 109 12.62 -8.44 -8.71
N ARG A 110 13.84 -8.88 -9.03
CA ARG A 110 15.07 -8.10 -8.79
C ARG A 110 15.09 -6.81 -9.61
N GLN A 111 14.71 -6.88 -10.89
CA GLN A 111 14.65 -5.70 -11.76
C GLN A 111 13.58 -4.71 -11.31
N VAL A 112 12.42 -5.16 -10.83
CA VAL A 112 11.40 -4.28 -10.24
C VAL A 112 11.99 -3.47 -9.09
N ILE A 113 12.62 -4.14 -8.12
CA ILE A 113 13.25 -3.50 -6.95
C ILE A 113 14.35 -2.53 -7.39
N GLU A 114 15.18 -2.91 -8.37
CA GLU A 114 16.26 -2.07 -8.89
C GLU A 114 15.73 -0.82 -9.60
N LEU A 115 14.65 -0.93 -10.38
CA LEU A 115 14.03 0.20 -11.06
C LEU A 115 13.42 1.19 -10.05
N LEU A 116 12.69 0.67 -9.05
CA LEU A 116 12.08 1.50 -8.01
C LEU A 116 13.11 2.18 -7.10
N SER A 117 14.21 1.51 -6.76
CA SER A 117 15.23 2.06 -5.87
C SER A 117 16.02 3.24 -6.48
N LYS A 118 15.99 3.39 -7.81
CA LYS A 118 16.59 4.53 -8.52
C LYS A 118 15.74 5.81 -8.45
N LEU A 119 14.49 5.70 -8.01
CA LEU A 119 13.56 6.84 -7.94
C LEU A 119 13.72 7.62 -6.62
N PRO A 120 13.30 8.90 -6.55
CA PRO A 120 13.36 9.71 -5.33
C PRO A 120 12.22 9.37 -4.37
N ILE A 121 12.16 8.11 -3.94
CA ILE A 121 11.07 7.53 -3.15
C ILE A 121 11.60 6.75 -1.94
N LYS A 122 10.68 6.33 -1.07
CA LYS A 122 10.94 5.35 -0.01
C LYS A 122 10.16 4.09 -0.35
N MET A 123 10.78 2.93 -0.20
CA MET A 123 10.18 1.64 -0.52
C MET A 123 10.36 0.67 0.64
N ILE A 124 9.32 -0.13 0.89
CA ILE A 124 9.39 -1.30 1.77
C ILE A 124 8.80 -2.51 1.04
N VAL A 125 9.52 -3.63 1.08
CA VAL A 125 9.05 -4.90 0.50
C VAL A 125 8.53 -5.82 1.60
N ILE A 126 7.27 -6.22 1.49
CA ILE A 126 6.54 -7.09 2.41
C ILE A 126 6.55 -8.51 1.84
N ASP A 127 6.97 -9.48 2.65
CA ASP A 127 6.98 -10.89 2.29
C ASP A 127 5.59 -11.50 2.55
N VAL A 128 4.70 -11.27 1.59
CA VAL A 128 3.32 -11.74 1.63
C VAL A 128 3.23 -13.23 1.29
N GLU A 129 4.15 -13.76 0.48
CA GLU A 129 4.23 -15.20 0.20
C GLU A 129 4.44 -16.00 1.49
N GLU A 130 5.27 -15.53 2.42
CA GLU A 130 5.40 -16.11 3.76
C GLU A 130 4.03 -16.17 4.49
N ILE A 131 3.27 -15.08 4.45
CA ILE A 131 1.97 -14.97 5.14
C ILE A 131 0.95 -15.93 4.49
N ILE A 132 0.90 -15.99 3.16
CA ILE A 132 0.04 -16.92 2.42
C ILE A 132 0.37 -18.37 2.81
N ASN A 133 1.65 -18.72 2.86
CA ASN A 133 2.07 -20.09 3.19
C ASN A 133 1.69 -20.47 4.62
N ARG A 134 1.80 -19.53 5.57
CA ARG A 134 1.43 -19.78 6.98
C ARG A 134 -0.07 -19.90 7.19
N LEU A 135 -0.88 -19.13 6.45
CA LEU A 135 -2.34 -19.11 6.59
C LEU A 135 -3.05 -20.04 5.60
N GLU A 136 -2.31 -20.63 4.67
CA GLU A 136 -2.81 -21.49 3.58
C GLU A 136 -3.94 -20.84 2.74
N ASP A 137 -3.94 -19.50 2.63
CA ASP A 137 -4.97 -18.76 1.91
C ASP A 137 -4.36 -17.65 1.03
N PRO A 138 -4.33 -17.80 -0.31
CA PRO A 138 -3.77 -16.80 -1.22
C PRO A 138 -4.62 -15.51 -1.31
N ARG A 139 -5.84 -15.48 -0.75
CA ARG A 139 -6.74 -14.32 -0.82
C ARG A 139 -6.40 -13.23 0.18
N VAL A 140 -5.48 -13.50 1.13
CA VAL A 140 -5.15 -12.59 2.23
C VAL A 140 -4.18 -11.46 1.87
N VAL A 141 -3.73 -11.39 0.61
CA VAL A 141 -2.71 -10.43 0.14
C VAL A 141 -3.07 -9.00 0.49
N ASN A 142 -4.31 -8.58 0.23
CA ASN A 142 -4.77 -7.23 0.49
C ASN A 142 -4.77 -6.89 1.98
N MET A 143 -5.18 -7.82 2.85
CA MET A 143 -5.23 -7.59 4.29
C MET A 143 -3.84 -7.58 4.91
N ALA A 144 -2.94 -8.45 4.47
CA ALA A 144 -1.53 -8.39 4.84
C ALA A 144 -0.91 -7.03 4.47
N MET A 145 -1.13 -6.55 3.25
CA MET A 145 -0.62 -5.26 2.80
C MET A 145 -1.29 -4.07 3.51
N LEU A 146 -2.58 -4.16 3.86
CA LEU A 146 -3.24 -3.18 4.72
C LEU A 146 -2.58 -3.14 6.09
N GLY A 147 -2.38 -4.28 6.74
CA GLY A 147 -1.65 -4.36 8.01
C GLY A 147 -0.30 -3.66 7.95
N ALA A 148 0.47 -3.91 6.90
CA ALA A 148 1.75 -3.23 6.68
C ALA A 148 1.61 -1.70 6.58
N LEU A 149 0.60 -1.20 5.86
CA LEU A 149 0.30 0.23 5.78
C LEU A 149 -0.04 0.84 7.16
N LEU A 150 -0.80 0.12 7.98
CA LEU A 150 -1.22 0.60 9.31
C LEU A 150 -0.05 0.75 10.29
N SER A 151 1.11 0.15 10.02
CA SER A 151 2.30 0.27 10.87
C SER A 151 2.98 1.65 10.81
N PHE A 152 2.67 2.47 9.81
CA PHE A 152 3.26 3.80 9.64
C PHE A 152 2.68 4.78 10.67
N LYS A 153 3.53 5.55 11.36
CA LYS A 153 3.13 6.38 12.52
C LYS A 153 2.06 7.44 12.24
N ASP A 154 2.07 8.00 11.04
CA ASP A 154 1.07 8.96 10.57
C ASP A 154 -0.23 8.24 10.19
N ILE A 155 -0.16 7.03 9.63
CA ILE A 155 -1.33 6.19 9.36
C ILE A 155 -1.96 5.63 10.65
N SER A 156 -1.17 5.07 11.57
CA SER A 156 -1.70 4.44 12.80
C SER A 156 -2.49 5.39 13.69
N LYS A 157 -2.21 6.70 13.61
CA LYS A 157 -2.98 7.74 14.30
C LYS A 157 -4.40 7.91 13.76
N ILE A 158 -4.58 7.77 12.45
CA ILE A 158 -5.88 7.93 11.77
C ILE A 158 -6.62 6.61 11.61
N LEU A 159 -5.89 5.53 11.34
CA LEU A 159 -6.37 4.17 11.15
C LEU A 159 -5.68 3.25 12.18
N PRO A 160 -6.16 3.22 13.43
CA PRO A 160 -5.60 2.35 14.46
C PRO A 160 -5.76 0.87 14.13
N ILE A 161 -4.76 0.06 14.47
CA ILE A 161 -4.73 -1.37 14.14
C ILE A 161 -5.84 -2.17 14.85
N ASP A 162 -6.18 -1.82 16.08
CA ASP A 162 -7.27 -2.43 16.86
C ASP A 162 -8.63 -2.24 16.18
N VAL A 163 -8.92 -1.02 15.72
CA VAL A 163 -10.14 -0.73 14.96
C VAL A 163 -10.15 -1.50 13.63
N ALA A 164 -9.00 -1.59 12.96
CA ALA A 164 -8.87 -2.32 11.71
C ALA A 164 -9.08 -3.83 11.91
N GLU A 165 -8.55 -4.42 12.98
CA GLU A 165 -8.76 -5.83 13.32
C GLU A 165 -10.24 -6.13 13.57
N ASP A 166 -10.96 -5.26 14.28
CA ASP A 166 -12.40 -5.42 14.52
C ASP A 166 -13.22 -5.30 13.23
N VAL A 167 -12.88 -4.35 12.36
CA VAL A 167 -13.52 -4.18 11.05
C VAL A 167 -13.31 -5.42 10.18
N VAL A 168 -12.06 -5.87 10.06
CA VAL A 168 -11.71 -7.04 9.24
C VAL A 168 -12.32 -8.31 9.82
N GLN A 169 -12.36 -8.47 11.13
CA GLN A 169 -13.05 -9.59 11.77
C GLN A 169 -14.52 -9.66 11.39
N GLY A 170 -15.23 -8.51 11.42
CA GLY A 170 -16.64 -8.44 11.09
C GLY A 170 -16.93 -8.61 9.59
N MET A 171 -16.07 -8.08 8.72
CA MET A 171 -16.29 -8.08 7.27
C MET A 171 -15.75 -9.33 6.56
N LEU A 172 -14.60 -9.85 7.00
CA LEU A 172 -13.77 -10.79 6.24
C LEU A 172 -13.32 -12.02 7.06
N GLY A 173 -13.66 -12.07 8.35
CA GLY A 173 -13.38 -13.20 9.23
C GLY A 173 -11.97 -13.25 9.80
N SER A 174 -11.70 -14.29 10.59
CA SER A 174 -10.51 -14.40 11.43
C SER A 174 -9.20 -14.56 10.64
N VAL A 175 -9.22 -15.32 9.55
CA VAL A 175 -8.02 -15.53 8.70
C VAL A 175 -7.50 -14.21 8.14
N ASN A 176 -8.41 -13.34 7.67
CA ASN A 176 -8.05 -12.01 7.18
C ASN A 176 -7.57 -11.09 8.30
N ARG A 177 -8.17 -11.17 9.50
CA ARG A 177 -7.71 -10.43 10.68
C ARG A 177 -6.27 -10.83 11.04
N GLU A 178 -5.98 -12.13 11.02
CA GLU A 178 -4.65 -12.64 11.30
C GLU A 178 -3.62 -12.20 10.26
N ALA A 179 -3.98 -12.24 8.97
CA ALA A 179 -3.12 -11.72 7.90
C ALA A 179 -2.79 -10.24 8.06
N LEU A 180 -3.78 -9.42 8.43
CA LEU A 180 -3.60 -8.01 8.75
C LEU A 180 -2.61 -7.84 9.93
N ALA A 181 -2.78 -8.60 11.00
CA ALA A 181 -1.87 -8.55 12.14
C ALA A 181 -0.44 -8.98 11.77
N MET A 182 -0.28 -10.00 10.91
CA MET A 182 1.02 -10.47 10.43
C MET A 182 1.72 -9.42 9.56
N GLY A 183 1.00 -8.80 8.62
CA GLY A 183 1.53 -7.73 7.79
C GLY A 183 1.97 -6.51 8.60
N TYR A 184 1.18 -6.13 9.61
CA TYR A 184 1.54 -5.07 10.55
C TYR A 184 2.85 -5.35 11.29
N ARG A 185 3.00 -6.55 11.86
CA ARG A 185 4.23 -6.96 12.56
C ARG A 185 5.43 -6.99 11.63
N GLN A 186 5.29 -7.60 10.45
CA GLN A 186 6.38 -7.73 9.49
C GLN A 186 6.90 -6.36 9.01
N ALA A 187 6.01 -5.38 8.81
CA ALA A 187 6.41 -4.02 8.46
C ALA A 187 7.13 -3.29 9.61
N LEU A 188 6.65 -3.43 10.85
CA LEU A 188 7.33 -2.88 12.04
C LEU A 188 8.75 -3.46 12.22
N GLU A 189 8.90 -4.78 12.10
CA GLU A 189 10.19 -5.45 12.21
C GLU A 189 11.17 -4.96 11.14
N LYS A 190 10.73 -4.82 9.89
CA LYS A 190 11.52 -4.27 8.79
C LYS A 190 11.93 -2.81 9.06
N MET A 191 11.02 -1.98 9.57
CA MET A 191 11.32 -0.58 9.93
C MET A 191 12.34 -0.47 11.07
N ASN A 192 12.29 -1.37 12.05
CA ASN A 192 13.23 -1.39 13.17
C ASN A 192 14.62 -1.89 12.76
N ASN A 193 14.68 -2.90 11.89
CA ASN A 193 15.92 -3.58 11.53
C ASN A 193 16.55 -3.02 10.23
N GLY A 194 15.83 -2.16 9.50
CA GLY A 194 16.25 -1.59 8.20
C GLY A 194 16.23 -2.58 7.02
N ASN A 195 15.84 -3.84 7.23
CA ASN A 195 15.85 -4.88 6.20
C ASN A 195 14.65 -4.73 5.24
N GLY A 196 14.88 -4.86 3.93
CA GLY A 196 13.84 -4.74 2.90
C GLY A 196 13.28 -3.32 2.75
N ILE A 197 13.98 -2.33 3.31
CA ILE A 197 13.69 -0.91 3.17
C ILE A 197 14.73 -0.26 2.27
N TYR A 198 14.26 0.54 1.34
CA TYR A 198 15.08 1.31 0.43
C TYR A 198 14.66 2.76 0.53
N VAL A 199 15.56 3.62 0.99
CA VAL A 199 15.32 5.05 1.09
C VAL A 199 16.27 5.73 0.14
N SER A 200 15.73 6.43 -0.87
CA SER A 200 16.56 7.24 -1.76
C SER A 200 17.36 8.28 -0.96
N ASN A 201 18.62 8.51 -1.35
CA ASN A 201 19.47 9.53 -0.73
C ASN A 201 18.80 10.91 -0.75
N VAL A 202 18.00 11.22 -1.77
CA VAL A 202 17.28 12.49 -1.86
C VAL A 202 16.26 12.68 -0.72
N CYS A 203 15.81 11.57 -0.11
CA CYS A 203 14.78 11.54 0.92
C CYS A 203 15.32 11.43 2.35
N THR A 204 16.62 11.17 2.52
CA THR A 204 17.28 11.18 3.84
C THR A 204 17.63 12.60 4.28
N TYR A 205 17.94 13.51 3.35
CA TYR A 205 18.30 14.91 3.62
C TYR A 205 17.09 15.87 3.76
N SER A 206 15.86 15.39 3.58
CA SER A 206 14.64 16.22 3.64
C SER A 206 14.17 16.56 5.07
N THR A 207 14.96 16.26 6.11
CA THR A 207 14.68 16.63 7.50
C THR A 207 15.45 17.86 7.99
N ALA A 208 16.11 18.62 7.12
CA ALA A 208 16.60 19.94 7.51
C ALA A 208 15.42 20.89 7.71
N PRO A 209 15.15 21.41 8.94
CA PRO A 209 14.22 22.51 9.08
C PRO A 209 14.78 23.68 8.26
N SER A 210 13.90 24.33 7.49
CA SER A 210 14.17 25.63 6.91
C SER A 210 14.66 26.57 8.02
N SER A 211 15.97 26.75 8.09
CA SER A 211 16.59 27.80 8.89
C SER A 211 16.05 29.13 8.38
N ASN A 212 15.38 29.85 9.28
CA ASN A 212 15.18 31.29 9.19
C ASN A 212 16.47 31.98 8.70
N GLN A 213 16.41 32.58 7.52
CA GLN A 213 17.24 33.67 7.03
C GLN A 213 16.41 34.36 5.94
N GLY A 214 16.01 35.63 6.00
CA GLY A 214 16.06 36.68 7.01
C GLY A 214 15.05 37.76 6.61
#